data_AF-A0A966J628-F1
#
_entry.id   AF-A0A966J628-F1
#
_cell.length_a   1.000
_cell.length_b   1.000
_cell.length_c   1.000
_cell.angle_alpha   90.00
_cell.angle_beta   90.00
_cell.angle_gamma   90.00
#
_symmetry.space_group_name_H-M   'P 1'
#
loop_
_entity.id
_entity.type
_entity.pdbx_description
1 polymer ?
#
loop_
_entity_poly.entity_id
_entity_poly.type
_entity_poly.pdbx_seq_one_letter_code
_entity_poly.pdbx_strand_id
1 'polypeptide(L)'
;MATFVPLQHHRLSAEESARRAHEFSQHVDTRRTTRHFSTEPVPREWIEQAIRAGGTAPSGAHQQPWTFVAVSDPALKQRMREAAEEEERRFYAERITPEWRAALEPCGGVRSAIG
;
A
#
# COMPACT_ATOMS: atom_id res chain seq x y z
N MET A 1 35.50 -5.94 -5.44
CA MET A 1 34.66 -5.31 -6.50
C MET A 1 33.43 -6.18 -6.68
N ALA A 2 32.24 -5.60 -6.83
CA ALA A 2 31.04 -6.38 -7.15
C ALA A 2 31.24 -7.05 -8.53
N THR A 3 31.02 -8.35 -8.60
CA THR A 3 31.10 -9.10 -9.85
C THR A 3 29.80 -8.94 -10.60
N PHE A 4 29.85 -8.49 -11.85
CA PHE A 4 28.69 -8.49 -12.73
C PHE A 4 28.34 -9.93 -13.10
N VAL A 5 27.05 -10.28 -12.99
CA VAL A 5 26.53 -11.59 -13.39
C VAL A 5 25.62 -11.42 -14.62
N PRO A 6 25.67 -12.33 -15.61
CA PRO A 6 24.76 -12.29 -16.75
C PRO A 6 23.29 -12.39 -16.31
N LEU A 7 22.43 -11.53 -16.87
CA LEU A 7 21.00 -11.57 -16.60
C LEU A 7 20.38 -12.81 -17.25
N GLN A 8 19.90 -13.73 -16.42
CA GLN A 8 19.06 -14.83 -16.87
C GLN A 8 17.63 -14.34 -17.03
N HIS A 9 17.16 -14.20 -18.27
CA HIS A 9 15.78 -13.83 -18.58
C HIS A 9 15.20 -14.79 -19.60
N HIS A 10 13.90 -15.05 -19.48
CA HIS A 10 13.16 -15.88 -20.43
C HIS A 10 12.28 -14.98 -21.30
N ARG A 11 12.54 -14.96 -22.61
CA ARG A 11 11.77 -14.17 -23.57
C ARG A 11 10.51 -14.94 -23.97
N LEU A 12 9.35 -14.33 -23.75
CA LEU A 12 8.05 -14.85 -24.17
C LEU A 12 7.74 -14.52 -25.64
N SER A 13 6.82 -15.26 -26.25
CA SER A 13 6.26 -14.88 -27.56
C SER A 13 5.44 -13.59 -27.44
N ALA A 14 5.21 -12.91 -28.56
CA ALA A 14 4.41 -11.68 -28.58
C ALA A 14 2.97 -11.93 -28.12
N GLU A 15 2.38 -13.05 -28.56
CA GLU A 15 1.04 -13.49 -28.18
C GLU A 15 0.94 -13.75 -26.67
N GLU A 16 1.88 -14.52 -26.11
CA GLU A 16 1.88 -14.83 -24.68
C GLU A 16 2.13 -13.57 -23.83
N SER A 17 3.00 -12.67 -24.31
CA SER A 17 3.24 -11.39 -23.65
C SER A 17 1.96 -10.53 -23.61
N ALA A 18 1.24 -10.45 -24.73
CA ALA A 18 -0.02 -9.70 -24.82
C ALA A 18 -1.09 -10.30 -23.90
N ARG A 19 -1.22 -11.64 -23.87
CA ARG A 19 -2.14 -12.35 -22.99
C ARG A 19 -1.88 -12.04 -21.52
N ARG A 20 -0.63 -12.21 -21.06
CA ARG A 20 -0.26 -11.94 -19.65
C ARG A 20 -0.44 -10.47 -19.27
N ALA A 21 -0.10 -9.55 -20.16
CA ALA A 21 -0.28 -8.12 -19.92
C ALA A 21 -1.78 -7.79 -19.74
N HIS A 22 -2.64 -8.35 -20.60
CA HIS A 22 -4.09 -8.17 -20.48
C HIS A 22 -4.63 -8.74 -19.18
N GLU A 23 -4.34 -10.00 -18.86
CA GLU A 23 -4.79 -10.66 -17.64
C GLU A 23 -4.32 -9.93 -16.38
N PHE A 24 -3.06 -9.50 -16.34
CA PHE A 24 -2.52 -8.76 -15.21
C PHE A 24 -3.20 -7.40 -15.05
N SER A 25 -3.39 -6.66 -16.16
CA SER A 25 -4.08 -5.37 -16.13
C SER A 25 -5.51 -5.49 -15.59
N GLN A 26 -6.25 -6.50 -16.04
CA GLN A 26 -7.60 -6.77 -15.55
C GLN A 26 -7.59 -7.15 -14.06
N HIS A 27 -6.64 -8.00 -13.64
CA HIS A 27 -6.51 -8.40 -12.25
C HIS A 27 -6.26 -7.20 -11.33
N VAL A 28 -5.30 -6.34 -11.67
CA VAL A 28 -4.99 -5.17 -10.82
C VAL A 28 -6.07 -4.09 -10.86
N ASP A 29 -6.85 -4.00 -11.94
CA ASP A 29 -8.00 -3.10 -12.05
C ASP A 29 -9.14 -3.45 -11.07
N THR A 30 -9.23 -4.72 -10.65
CA THR A 30 -10.20 -5.13 -9.61
C THR A 30 -9.91 -4.54 -8.23
N ARG A 31 -8.68 -4.07 -7.99
CA ARG A 31 -8.26 -3.56 -6.67
C ARG A 31 -8.96 -2.24 -6.36
N ARG A 32 -9.68 -2.21 -5.24
CA ARG A 32 -10.29 -1.00 -4.67
C ARG A 32 -9.65 -0.67 -3.33
N THR A 33 -9.55 0.61 -3.02
CA THR A 33 -9.20 1.04 -1.67
C THR A 33 -10.40 0.78 -0.77
N THR A 34 -10.29 -0.20 0.14
CA THR A 34 -11.28 -0.44 1.20
C THR A 34 -10.92 0.32 2.45
N ARG A 35 -11.94 0.78 3.18
CA ARG A 35 -11.82 1.43 4.49
C ARG A 35 -12.51 0.63 5.60
N HIS A 36 -13.16 -0.47 5.24
CA HIS A 36 -13.84 -1.35 6.18
C HIS A 36 -13.14 -2.71 6.15
N PHE A 37 -12.61 -3.14 7.29
CA PHE A 37 -11.81 -4.36 7.43
C PHE A 37 -12.48 -5.33 8.40
N SER A 38 -12.40 -6.62 8.08
CA SER A 38 -12.80 -7.70 9.00
C SER A 38 -11.85 -7.79 10.21
N THR A 39 -12.34 -8.33 11.32
CA THR A 39 -11.52 -8.68 12.49
C THR A 39 -10.89 -10.08 12.37
N GLU A 40 -11.20 -10.82 11.30
CA GLU A 40 -10.63 -12.13 11.02
C GLU A 40 -9.10 -12.05 10.91
N PRO A 41 -8.34 -12.92 11.61
CA PRO A 41 -6.89 -12.89 11.55
C PRO A 41 -6.37 -13.34 10.18
N VAL A 42 -5.34 -12.66 9.70
CA VAL A 42 -4.60 -13.05 8.48
C VAL A 42 -3.34 -13.82 8.88
N PRO A 43 -3.00 -14.94 8.22
CA PRO A 43 -1.74 -15.64 8.46
C PRO A 43 -0.53 -14.73 8.30
N ARG A 44 0.39 -14.77 9.27
CA ARG A 44 1.62 -13.96 9.27
C ARG A 44 2.44 -14.14 7.99
N GLU A 45 2.55 -15.37 7.51
CA GLU A 45 3.27 -15.70 6.28
C GLU A 45 2.78 -14.88 5.08
N TRP A 46 1.47 -14.65 4.97
CA TRP A 46 0.90 -13.90 3.85
C TRP A 46 1.35 -12.43 3.87
N ILE A 47 1.42 -11.84 5.06
CA ILE A 47 1.96 -10.48 5.25
C ILE A 47 3.45 -10.44 4.90
N GLU A 48 4.21 -11.45 5.32
CA GLU A 48 5.64 -11.54 4.99
C GLU A 48 5.88 -11.68 3.48
N GLN A 49 5.08 -12.47 2.77
CA GLN A 49 5.17 -12.58 1.31
C GLN A 49 4.84 -11.26 0.60
N ALA A 50 3.83 -10.52 1.08
CA ALA A 50 3.51 -9.19 0.56
C ALA A 50 4.67 -8.20 0.76
N ILE A 51 5.30 -8.21 1.95
CA ILE A 51 6.47 -7.37 2.25
C ILE A 51 7.66 -7.77 1.36
N ARG A 52 7.92 -9.07 1.19
CA ARG A 52 8.98 -9.58 0.29
C ARG A 52 8.79 -9.08 -1.14
N ALA A 53 7.56 -9.14 -1.66
CA ALA A 53 7.24 -8.64 -2.98
C ALA A 53 7.45 -7.11 -3.08
N GLY A 54 7.00 -6.33 -2.09
CA GLY A 54 7.23 -4.88 -2.07
C GLY A 54 8.72 -4.52 -2.01
N GLY A 55 9.52 -5.31 -1.29
CA GLY A 55 10.96 -5.13 -1.17
C GLY A 55 11.76 -5.36 -2.46
N THR A 56 11.16 -5.92 -3.52
CA THR A 56 11.83 -6.10 -4.82
C THR A 56 11.84 -4.83 -5.68
N ALA A 57 11.24 -3.74 -5.20
CA ALA A 57 11.27 -2.46 -5.91
C ALA A 57 12.72 -1.99 -6.14
N PRO A 58 13.03 -1.33 -7.28
CA PRO A 58 14.34 -0.71 -7.47
C PRO A 58 14.55 0.43 -6.48
N SER A 59 15.80 0.65 -6.08
CA SER A 59 16.18 1.79 -5.23
C SER A 59 17.48 2.43 -5.74
N GLY A 60 17.56 3.77 -5.63
CA GLY A 60 18.77 4.51 -5.98
C GLY A 60 19.96 3.97 -5.19
N ALA A 61 21.07 3.70 -5.90
CA ALA A 61 22.27 3.09 -5.34
C ALA A 61 22.01 1.82 -4.49
N HIS A 62 20.95 1.06 -4.80
CA HIS A 62 20.54 -0.15 -4.09
C HIS A 62 20.37 0.03 -2.57
N GLN A 63 19.98 1.23 -2.12
CA GLN A 63 19.92 1.56 -0.69
C GLN A 63 18.79 0.84 0.06
N GLN A 64 17.76 0.36 -0.64
CA GLN A 64 16.56 -0.23 -0.02
C GLN A 64 16.03 0.60 1.17
N PRO A 65 15.74 1.91 1.00
CA PRO A 65 15.52 2.84 2.10
C PRO A 65 14.11 2.72 2.70
N TRP A 66 13.62 1.49 2.89
CA TRP A 66 12.30 1.19 3.43
C TRP A 66 12.41 0.31 4.67
N THR A 67 11.59 0.63 5.66
CA THR A 67 11.33 -0.25 6.80
C THR A 67 9.84 -0.54 6.83
N PHE A 68 9.48 -1.82 6.79
CA PHE A 68 8.10 -2.28 6.93
C PHE A 68 7.84 -2.63 8.40
N VAL A 69 6.90 -1.94 9.04
CA VAL A 69 6.52 -2.18 10.43
C VAL A 69 5.14 -2.83 10.47
N ALA A 70 5.08 -4.13 10.79
CA ALA A 70 3.84 -4.88 10.94
C ALA A 70 3.41 -4.92 12.41
N VAL A 71 2.20 -4.43 12.71
CA VAL A 71 1.68 -4.31 14.08
C VAL A 71 0.44 -5.19 14.26
N SER A 72 0.52 -6.17 15.16
CA SER A 72 -0.60 -7.04 15.52
C SER A 72 -1.16 -6.79 16.93
N ASP A 73 -0.37 -6.16 17.82
CA ASP A 73 -0.77 -5.85 19.20
C ASP A 73 -2.03 -4.93 19.21
N PRO A 74 -3.16 -5.40 19.78
CA PRO A 74 -4.40 -4.63 19.81
C PRO A 74 -4.29 -3.30 20.58
N ALA A 75 -3.57 -3.29 21.70
CA ALA A 75 -3.40 -2.10 22.53
C ALA A 75 -2.53 -1.06 21.81
N LEU A 76 -1.49 -1.50 21.10
CA LEU A 76 -0.68 -0.60 20.28
C LEU A 76 -1.47 -0.04 19.10
N LYS A 77 -2.25 -0.87 18.39
CA LYS A 77 -3.14 -0.40 17.30
C LYS A 77 -4.15 0.62 17.80
N GLN A 78 -4.73 0.41 18.99
CA GLN A 78 -5.67 1.35 19.59
C GLN A 78 -5.02 2.72 19.85
N ARG A 79 -3.82 2.75 20.45
CA ARG A 79 -3.07 4.00 20.66
C ARG A 79 -2.74 4.71 19.34
N MET A 80 -2.37 3.96 18.30
CA MET A 80 -2.10 4.51 16.96
C MET A 80 -3.37 5.13 16.35
N ARG A 81 -4.53 4.47 16.50
CA ARG A 81 -5.83 4.99 16.05
C ARG A 81 -6.16 6.32 16.74
N GLU A 82 -6.10 6.36 18.06
CA GLU A 82 -6.41 7.57 18.84
C GLU A 82 -5.53 8.76 18.44
N ALA A 83 -4.22 8.51 18.24
CA ALA A 83 -3.29 9.54 17.80
C ALA A 83 -3.59 10.02 16.36
N ALA A 84 -3.94 9.11 15.45
CA ALA A 84 -4.30 9.46 14.08
C ALA A 84 -5.59 10.29 14.01
N GLU A 85 -6.64 9.89 14.74
CA GLU A 85 -7.91 10.61 14.80
C GLU A 85 -7.76 12.03 15.38
N GLU A 86 -6.87 12.21 16.37
CA GLU A 86 -6.57 13.53 16.93
C GLU A 86 -5.89 14.45 15.92
N GLU A 87 -4.87 13.98 15.21
CA GLU A 87 -4.22 14.79 14.17
C GLU A 87 -5.14 15.06 12.98
N GLU A 88 -6.02 14.12 12.64
CA GLU A 88 -7.02 14.33 11.60
C GLU A 88 -8.03 15.42 12.01
N ARG A 89 -8.55 15.39 13.24
CA ARG A 89 -9.42 16.47 13.76
C ARG A 89 -8.76 17.83 13.62
N ARG A 90 -7.49 17.96 14.01
CA ARG A 90 -6.71 19.20 13.87
C ARG A 90 -6.52 19.60 12.42
N PHE A 91 -6.21 18.64 11.55
CA PHE A 91 -6.06 18.90 10.12
C PHE A 91 -7.33 19.51 9.52
N TYR A 92 -8.50 18.94 9.79
CA TYR A 92 -9.76 19.45 9.26
C TYR A 92 -10.26 20.75 9.91
N ALA A 93 -9.92 20.98 11.18
CA ALA A 93 -10.28 22.20 11.89
C ALA A 93 -9.42 23.39 11.46
N GLU A 94 -8.11 23.18 11.25
CA GLU A 94 -7.14 24.28 11.19
C GLU A 94 -6.32 24.32 9.90
N ARG A 95 -6.07 23.19 9.25
CA ARG A 95 -5.02 23.09 8.21
C ARG A 95 -5.54 22.76 6.81
N ILE A 96 -6.80 22.34 6.68
CA ILE A 96 -7.36 21.93 5.39
C ILE A 96 -7.67 23.14 4.50
N THR A 97 -7.13 23.13 3.29
CA THR A 97 -7.44 24.17 2.29
C THR A 97 -8.78 23.87 1.60
N PRO A 98 -9.47 24.88 1.03
CA PRO A 98 -10.72 24.67 0.29
C PRO A 98 -10.59 23.65 -0.85
N GLU A 99 -9.47 23.65 -1.56
CA GLU A 99 -9.20 22.74 -2.67
C GLU A 99 -9.08 21.30 -2.19
N TRP A 100 -8.35 21.10 -1.09
CA TRP A 100 -8.21 19.78 -0.46
C TRP A 100 -9.53 19.27 0.11
N ARG A 101 -10.34 20.16 0.70
CA ARG A 101 -11.68 19.81 1.18
C ARG A 101 -12.55 19.30 0.03
N ALA A 102 -12.61 20.04 -1.07
CA ALA A 102 -13.40 19.66 -2.25
C ALA A 102 -12.92 18.32 -2.84
N ALA A 103 -11.62 18.06 -2.88
CA ALA A 103 -11.07 16.80 -3.37
C ALA A 103 -11.45 15.58 -2.51
N LEU A 104 -11.66 15.76 -1.21
CA LEU A 104 -12.00 14.68 -0.27
C LEU A 104 -13.50 14.39 -0.17
N GLU A 105 -14.38 15.31 -0.56
CA GLU A 105 -15.83 15.10 -0.49
C GLU A 105 -16.32 13.84 -1.23
N PRO A 106 -15.89 13.55 -2.48
CA PRO A 106 -16.31 12.34 -3.19
C PRO A 106 -15.83 11.05 -2.51
N CYS A 107 -14.80 11.13 -1.67
CA CYS A 107 -14.24 10.01 -0.92
C CYS A 107 -14.91 9.81 0.45
N GLY A 108 -15.96 10.56 0.76
CA GLY A 108 -16.71 10.51 2.02
C GLY A 108 -16.26 11.54 3.07
N GLY A 109 -15.39 12.48 2.71
CA GLY A 109 -14.93 13.58 3.57
C GLY A 109 -14.38 13.11 4.93
N VAL A 110 -14.57 13.94 5.96
CA VAL A 110 -14.15 13.67 7.35
C VAL A 110 -14.68 12.33 7.88
N ARG A 111 -15.90 11.92 7.49
CA ARG A 111 -16.54 10.70 8.00
C ARG A 111 -15.85 9.41 7.54
N SER A 112 -15.16 9.45 6.41
CA SER A 112 -14.52 8.27 5.78
C SER A 112 -13.17 7.92 6.40
N ALA A 113 -12.52 8.87 7.08
CA ALA A 113 -11.18 8.67 7.63
C ALA A 113 -11.17 8.34 9.13
N ILE A 114 -12.27 8.59 9.85
CA ILE A 114 -12.46 8.26 11.28
C ILE A 114 -13.16 6.90 11.49
N GLY A 115 -13.73 6.30 10.43
CA GLY A 115 -14.49 5.04 10.47
C GLY A 115 -13.64 3.82 10.76
#